data_AF-A0A0N8PQS8-F1
#
_entry.id   AF-A0A0N8PQS8-F1
#
_cell.length_a   1.000
_cell.length_b   1.000
_cell.length_c   1.000
_cell.angle_alpha   90.00
_cell.angle_beta   90.00
_cell.angle_gamma   90.00
#
_symmetry.space_group_name_H-M   'P 1'
#
loop_
_entity.id
_entity.type
_entity.pdbx_description
1 polymer ?
#
loop_
_entity_poly.entity_id
_entity_poly.type
_entity_poly.pdbx_seq_one_letter_code
_entity_poly.pdbx_strand_id
1 'polypeptide(L)'
;MPADAGSLKSNLPAMLSSFVGREQELRELQQRLGQYRLVTLTGTGGTGKTRLALEAAAAEVEHFADGVWLAQFAGIASPDLLVQTISKVFALPETLDQQSIDHLVVFLQPKRLL
;
A
#
# COMPACT_ATOMS: atom_id res chain seq x y z
N MET A 1 30.76 -4.64 7.43
CA MET A 1 29.68 -3.67 7.70
C MET A 1 29.16 -3.18 6.35
N PRO A 2 28.17 -3.83 5.71
CA PRO A 2 27.50 -3.20 4.58
C PRO A 2 26.55 -2.14 5.12
N ALA A 3 26.45 -1.02 4.41
CA ALA A 3 25.67 0.14 4.80
C ALA A 3 24.20 -0.24 5.07
N ASP A 4 23.62 0.34 6.12
CA ASP A 4 22.16 0.43 6.28
C ASP A 4 21.60 1.14 5.05
N ALA A 5 21.17 0.36 4.06
CA ALA A 5 20.17 0.81 3.11
C ALA A 5 18.92 1.06 3.95
N GLY A 6 18.76 2.29 4.44
CA GLY A 6 17.69 2.70 5.34
C GLY A 6 16.39 2.07 4.86
N SER A 7 15.86 1.16 5.67
CA SER A 7 14.66 0.39 5.36
C SER A 7 13.54 1.39 5.07
N LEU A 8 13.29 1.63 3.78
CA LEU A 8 12.17 2.45 3.35
C LEU A 8 10.93 1.73 3.86
N LYS A 9 10.30 2.29 4.90
CA LYS A 9 9.04 1.80 5.45
C LYS A 9 7.84 2.19 4.56
N SER A 10 8.06 2.81 3.41
CA SER A 10 6.99 3.17 2.48
C SER A 10 7.48 3.56 1.09
N ASN A 11 6.62 3.37 0.08
CA ASN A 11 6.75 3.90 -1.28
C ASN A 11 5.67 4.96 -1.61
N LEU A 12 4.99 5.53 -0.60
CA LEU A 12 3.94 6.52 -0.80
C LEU A 12 4.49 7.79 -1.48
N PRO A 13 3.77 8.37 -2.46
CA PRO A 13 4.19 9.61 -3.10
C PRO A 13 4.16 10.78 -2.11
N ALA A 14 5.09 11.71 -2.25
CA ALA A 14 5.12 12.92 -1.43
C ALA A 14 3.86 13.77 -1.68
N MET A 15 3.16 14.13 -0.60
CA MET A 15 2.00 15.00 -0.66
C MET A 15 2.45 16.47 -0.68
N LEU A 16 2.61 17.02 -1.88
CA LEU A 16 3.13 18.39 -2.09
C LEU A 16 2.10 19.50 -1.84
N SER A 17 0.82 19.16 -1.69
CA SER A 17 -0.26 20.10 -1.38
C SER A 17 -0.87 19.79 -0.01
N SER A 18 -1.45 20.80 0.63
CA SER A 18 -2.20 20.64 1.87
C SER A 18 -3.49 19.83 1.66
N PHE A 19 -3.82 18.96 2.62
CA PHE A 19 -5.10 18.26 2.68
C PHE A 19 -6.07 19.04 3.55
N VAL A 20 -7.21 19.47 2.99
CA VAL A 20 -8.12 20.43 3.64
C VAL A 20 -9.56 19.91 3.60
N GLY A 21 -10.27 20.05 4.72
CA GLY A 21 -11.72 19.88 4.81
C GLY A 21 -12.21 18.44 4.87
N ARG A 22 -11.30 17.49 5.13
CA ARG A 22 -11.57 16.04 5.19
C ARG A 22 -11.02 15.37 6.43
N GLU A 23 -10.81 16.15 7.49
CA GLU A 23 -10.19 15.71 8.74
C GLU A 23 -11.05 14.66 9.44
N GLN A 24 -12.38 14.78 9.35
CA GLN A 24 -13.29 13.80 9.94
C GLN A 24 -13.24 12.45 9.22
N GLU A 25 -13.23 12.47 7.89
CA GLU A 25 -13.17 11.25 7.07
C GLU A 25 -11.81 10.56 7.21
N LEU A 26 -10.74 11.35 7.36
CA LEU A 26 -9.40 10.84 7.65
C LEU A 26 -9.35 10.11 8.99
N ARG A 27 -9.89 10.72 10.05
CA ARG A 27 -9.97 10.09 11.38
C ARG A 27 -10.78 8.81 11.36
N GLU A 28 -11.93 8.81 10.68
CA GLU A 28 -12.76 7.62 10.55
C GLU A 28 -12.02 6.49 9.82
N LEU A 29 -11.30 6.82 8.74
CA LEU A 29 -10.51 5.85 8.00
C LEU A 29 -9.38 5.26 8.86
N GLN A 30 -8.63 6.08 9.59
CA GLN A 30 -7.58 5.63 10.52
C GLN A 30 -8.14 4.68 11.58
N GLN A 31 -9.28 5.02 12.19
CA GLN A 31 -9.95 4.14 13.15
C GLN A 31 -10.34 2.79 12.53
N ARG A 32 -10.86 2.81 11.30
CA ARG A 32 -11.22 1.58 10.58
C ARG A 32 -10.00 0.74 10.23
N LEU A 33 -8.87 1.35 9.85
CA LEU A 33 -7.61 0.63 9.59
C LEU A 33 -7.07 -0.08 10.83
N GLY A 34 -7.26 0.50 12.02
CA GLY A 34 -6.90 -0.14 13.29
C GLY A 34 -7.82 -1.32 13.69
N GLN A 35 -9.03 -1.39 13.14
CA GLN A 35 -10.04 -2.40 13.49
C GLN A 35 -10.19 -3.51 12.44
N TYR A 36 -9.98 -3.18 11.17
CA TYR A 36 -10.25 -4.06 10.04
C TYR A 36 -9.02 -4.24 9.17
N ARG A 37 -8.80 -5.48 8.69
CA ARG A 37 -7.68 -5.81 7.80
C ARG A 37 -7.88 -5.36 6.35
N LEU A 38 -9.11 -5.03 5.97
CA LEU A 38 -9.47 -4.55 4.63
C LEU A 38 -10.53 -3.46 4.77
N VAL A 39 -10.25 -2.29 4.21
CA VAL A 39 -11.17 -1.16 4.15
C VAL A 39 -11.28 -0.71 2.70
N THR A 40 -12.52 -0.61 2.20
CA THR A 40 -12.80 -0.18 0.83
C THR A 40 -13.41 1.22 0.84
N LEU A 41 -12.77 2.18 0.16
CA LEU A 41 -13.34 3.50 -0.08
C LEU A 41 -14.15 3.51 -1.37
N THR A 42 -15.45 3.73 -1.26
CA THR A 42 -16.37 3.85 -2.40
C THR A 42 -16.84 5.30 -2.58
N GLY A 43 -17.27 5.65 -3.79
CA GLY A 43 -17.76 6.99 -4.11
C GLY A 43 -17.52 7.37 -5.57
N THR A 44 -18.14 8.45 -6.03
CA THR A 44 -18.05 8.91 -7.43
C THR A 44 -16.63 9.27 -7.84
N GLY A 45 -16.34 9.24 -9.14
CA GLY A 45 -15.04 9.66 -9.70
C GLY A 45 -14.70 11.12 -9.31
N GLY A 46 -13.43 11.43 -9.12
CA GLY A 46 -12.97 12.79 -8.82
C GLY A 46 -13.19 13.26 -7.36
N THR A 47 -13.83 12.47 -6.50
CA THR A 47 -14.07 12.83 -5.08
C THR A 47 -12.84 12.75 -4.17
N GLY A 48 -11.64 12.49 -4.70
CA GLY A 48 -10.41 12.50 -3.91
C GLY A 48 -10.20 11.27 -3.01
N LYS A 49 -10.86 10.12 -3.27
CA LYS A 49 -10.68 8.88 -2.49
C LYS A 49 -9.23 8.41 -2.42
N THR A 50 -8.52 8.43 -3.56
CA THR A 50 -7.10 8.07 -3.60
C THR A 50 -6.28 8.99 -2.70
N ARG A 51 -6.59 10.29 -2.70
CA ARG A 51 -5.88 11.23 -1.83
C ARG A 51 -6.19 10.97 -0.35
N LEU A 52 -7.45 10.76 0.01
CA LEU A 52 -7.83 10.39 1.38
C LEU A 52 -7.14 9.10 1.84
N ALA A 53 -7.07 8.07 0.99
CA ALA A 53 -6.39 6.82 1.28
C ALA A 53 -4.89 7.01 1.52
N LEU A 54 -4.23 7.79 0.67
CA LEU A 54 -2.79 8.04 0.79
C LEU A 54 -2.45 8.90 2.02
N GLU A 55 -3.28 9.88 2.36
CA GLU A 55 -3.12 10.68 3.58
C GLU A 55 -3.30 9.82 4.84
N ALA A 56 -4.30 8.92 4.85
CA ALA A 56 -4.46 7.95 5.93
C ALA A 56 -3.26 7.01 6.03
N ALA A 57 -2.85 6.43 4.91
CA ALA A 57 -1.71 5.52 4.82
C ALA A 57 -0.40 6.16 5.31
N ALA A 58 -0.15 7.43 4.99
CA ALA A 58 1.03 8.16 5.44
C ALA A 58 1.09 8.30 6.97
N ALA A 59 -0.06 8.45 7.64
CA ALA A 59 -0.13 8.52 9.10
C ALA A 59 0.11 7.15 9.79
N GLU A 60 -0.01 6.05 9.05
CA GLU A 60 0.13 4.69 9.57
C GLU A 60 1.56 4.12 9.44
N VAL A 61 2.49 4.83 8.77
CA VAL A 61 3.84 4.31 8.46
C VAL A 61 4.58 3.76 9.69
N GLU A 62 4.52 4.47 10.82
CA GLU A 62 5.18 4.03 12.06
C GLU A 62 4.37 2.98 12.84
N HIS A 63 3.08 2.82 12.53
CA HIS A 63 2.20 1.86 13.19
C HIS A 63 2.34 0.44 12.63
N PHE A 64 2.90 0.28 11.42
CA PHE A 64 3.14 -1.01 10.76
C PHE A 64 4.63 -1.37 10.75
N ALA A 65 4.98 -2.54 11.28
CA ALA A 65 6.38 -2.91 11.53
C ALA A 65 7.19 -3.08 10.23
N ASP A 66 6.53 -3.54 9.17
CA ASP A 66 7.12 -3.69 7.83
C ASP A 66 6.75 -2.53 6.89
N GLY A 67 6.07 -1.50 7.40
CA GLY A 67 5.74 -0.29 6.66
C GLY A 67 4.40 -0.33 5.91
N VAL A 68 4.21 0.69 5.05
CA VAL A 68 2.96 0.97 4.30
C VAL A 68 3.26 1.09 2.82
N TRP A 69 2.58 0.30 2.00
CA TRP A 69 2.95 0.09 0.59
C TRP A 69 1.77 0.31 -0.36
N LEU A 70 2.01 1.11 -1.39
CA LEU A 70 1.07 1.39 -2.46
C LEU A 70 1.32 0.46 -3.65
N ALA A 71 0.34 -0.39 -3.94
CA ALA A 71 0.23 -1.14 -5.19
C ALA A 71 -0.90 -0.54 -6.06
N GLN A 72 -0.56 0.00 -7.23
CA GLN A 72 -1.54 0.60 -8.14
C GLN A 72 -1.94 -0.39 -9.23
N PHE A 73 -3.21 -0.78 -9.25
CA PHE A 73 -3.74 -1.74 -10.23
C PHE A 73 -4.48 -1.07 -11.41
N ALA A 74 -4.43 0.26 -11.52
CA ALA A 74 -5.07 0.98 -12.59
C ALA A 74 -4.51 0.53 -13.96
N GLY A 75 -5.39 0.12 -14.87
CA GLY A 75 -5.01 -0.31 -16.23
C GLY A 75 -4.51 -1.75 -16.34
N ILE A 76 -4.56 -2.55 -15.27
CA ILE A 76 -4.24 -3.98 -15.34
C ILE A 76 -5.39 -4.76 -15.98
N ALA A 77 -5.09 -5.49 -17.04
CA ALA A 77 -6.07 -6.24 -17.83
C ALA A 77 -6.01 -7.78 -17.64
N SER A 78 -5.04 -8.28 -16.87
CA SER A 78 -4.82 -9.73 -16.70
C SER A 78 -4.33 -10.08 -15.30
N PRO A 79 -4.74 -11.21 -14.71
CA PRO A 79 -4.33 -11.62 -13.36
C PRO A 79 -2.81 -11.75 -13.18
N ASP A 80 -2.07 -12.20 -14.19
CA ASP A 80 -0.61 -12.39 -14.13
C ASP A 80 0.15 -11.08 -13.89
N LEU A 81 -0.44 -9.95 -14.31
CA LEU A 81 0.12 -8.62 -14.09
C LEU A 81 -0.05 -8.14 -12.64
N LEU A 82 -0.98 -8.72 -11.86
CA LEU A 82 -1.14 -8.39 -10.44
C LEU A 82 0.08 -8.83 -9.65
N VAL A 83 0.51 -10.09 -9.86
CA VAL A 83 1.68 -10.67 -9.17
C VAL A 83 2.95 -9.87 -9.49
N GLN A 84 3.14 -9.53 -10.77
CA GLN A 84 4.26 -8.69 -11.20
C GLN A 84 4.21 -7.29 -10.57
N THR A 85 3.04 -6.66 -10.53
CA THR A 85 2.87 -5.32 -9.95
C THR A 85 3.21 -5.31 -8.47
N ILE A 86 2.76 -6.31 -7.71
CA ILE A 86 3.08 -6.40 -6.28
C ILE A 86 4.56 -6.76 -6.08
N SER A 87 5.11 -7.67 -6.88
CA SER A 87 6.53 -8.04 -6.80
C SER A 87 7.45 -6.83 -7.02
N LYS A 88 7.13 -5.96 -7.99
CA LYS A 88 7.83 -4.70 -8.24
C LYS A 88 7.85 -3.78 -7.04
N VAL A 89 6.75 -3.68 -6.30
CA VAL A 89 6.64 -2.85 -5.08
C VAL A 89 7.68 -3.25 -4.04
N PHE A 90 7.95 -4.56 -3.92
CA PHE A 90 8.92 -5.12 -2.95
C PHE A 90 10.28 -5.46 -3.56
N ALA A 91 10.55 -5.02 -4.80
CA ALA A 91 11.77 -5.36 -5.56
C ALA A 91 12.08 -6.87 -5.63
N LEU A 92 11.02 -7.70 -5.70
CA LEU A 92 11.13 -9.14 -5.87
C LEU A 92 11.31 -9.51 -7.35
N PRO A 93 12.00 -10.63 -7.66
CA PRO A 93 12.17 -11.10 -9.03
C PRO A 93 10.82 -11.35 -9.73
N GLU A 94 10.64 -10.76 -10.90
CA GLU A 94 9.47 -10.99 -11.76
C GLU A 94 9.59 -12.36 -12.42
N THR A 95 8.91 -13.35 -11.85
CA THR A 95 8.73 -14.67 -12.45
C THR A 95 7.29 -14.78 -12.97
N LEU A 96 7.11 -15.49 -14.08
CA LEU A 96 5.83 -15.60 -14.81
C LEU A 96 5.20 -17.00 -14.64
N ASP A 97 5.56 -17.71 -13.58
CA ASP A 97 5.13 -19.08 -13.34
C ASP A 97 4.22 -19.19 -12.11
N GLN A 98 3.61 -20.37 -11.94
CA GLN A 98 2.73 -20.62 -10.81
C GLN A 98 3.46 -20.48 -9.45
N GLN A 99 4.78 -20.68 -9.43
CA GLN A 99 5.61 -20.56 -8.21
C GLN A 99 5.75 -19.11 -7.74
N SER A 100 5.48 -18.15 -8.62
CA SER A 100 5.60 -16.72 -8.34
C SER A 100 4.59 -16.24 -7.26
N ILE A 101 3.36 -16.77 -7.28
CA ILE A 101 2.34 -16.47 -6.26
C ILE A 101 2.74 -17.06 -4.91
N ASP A 102 3.18 -18.32 -4.89
CA ASP A 102 3.57 -19.00 -3.65
C ASP A 102 4.74 -18.29 -2.98
N HIS A 103 5.75 -17.86 -3.75
CA HIS A 103 6.85 -17.05 -3.26
C HIS A 103 6.38 -15.72 -2.68
N LEU A 104 5.46 -15.03 -3.37
CA LEU A 104 4.91 -13.77 -2.87
C LEU A 104 4.13 -13.96 -1.57
N VAL A 105 3.33 -15.03 -1.47
CA VAL A 105 2.59 -15.36 -0.25
C VAL A 105 3.54 -15.66 0.90
N VAL A 106 4.55 -16.50 0.68
CA VAL A 106 5.57 -16.84 1.70
C VAL A 106 6.32 -15.58 2.16
N PHE A 107 6.62 -14.66 1.25
CA PHE A 107 7.29 -13.40 1.57
C PHE A 107 6.41 -12.44 2.40
N LEU A 108 5.12 -12.32 2.06
CA LEU A 108 4.19 -11.39 2.72
C LEU A 108 3.58 -11.93 4.02
N GLN A 109 3.45 -13.26 4.15
CA GLN A 109 2.80 -13.90 5.29
C GLN A 109 3.35 -13.45 6.67
N PRO A 110 4.67 -13.38 6.92
CA PRO A 110 5.19 -13.00 8.23
C PRO A 110 5.15 -11.49 8.49
N LYS A 111 4.80 -10.67 7.49
CA LYS A 111 4.95 -9.22 7.56
C LYS A 111 3.70 -8.54 8.10
N ARG A 112 3.89 -7.47 8.84
CA ARG A 112 2.82 -6.56 9.28
C ARG A 112 2.90 -5.27 8.46
N LEU A 113 2.25 -5.32 7.29
CA LEU A 113 2.18 -4.28 6.26
C LEU A 113 0.78 -3.66 6.20
N LEU A 114 0.70 -2.43 5.71
CA LEU A 114 -0.53 -1.82 5.18
C LEU A 114 -0.47 -1.71 3.65
#